data_AF-A0A6L6QH94-F1
#
_entry.id   AF-A0A6L6QH94-F1
#
_cell.length_a   1.000
_cell.length_b   1.000
_cell.length_c   1.000
_cell.angle_alpha   90.00
_cell.angle_beta   90.00
_cell.angle_gamma   90.00
#
_symmetry.space_group_name_H-M   'P 1'
#
loop_
_entity.id
_entity.type
_entity.pdbx_description
1 polymer ?
#
loop_
_entity_poly.entity_id
_entity_poly.type
_entity_poly.pdbx_seq_one_letter_code
_entity_poly.pdbx_strand_id
1 'polypeptide(L)'
;MMGALNRLRGAIVPAWVKWLAIAVLCGATYAIGRLQEARHGAEVMTGYITAQATRTVRIAQAQSKVVVQTEIKYRDRIKTVYLKGETIEKQVPILVTPSDDDAFGVNAGFVRAYNAAWSGDDPGPAAESDREPAGIPLSEIAEADVYNATACRAWREQALGWRDYYQRLKVVTNALR
;
A
#
# COMPACT_ATOMS: atom_id res chain seq x y z
N MET A 1 56.52 -19.81 -40.82
CA MET A 1 55.67 -20.90 -40.27
C MET A 1 55.37 -22.05 -41.24
N MET A 2 55.86 -22.03 -42.49
CA MET A 2 55.60 -23.10 -43.48
C MET A 2 56.65 -24.24 -43.49
N GLY A 3 57.84 -24.06 -42.91
CA GLY A 3 58.93 -25.06 -42.96
C GLY A 3 58.81 -26.24 -41.99
N ALA A 4 58.12 -26.06 -40.85
CA ALA A 4 57.92 -27.14 -39.86
C ALA A 4 56.86 -28.16 -40.30
N LEU A 5 55.83 -27.71 -41.00
CA LEU A 5 54.74 -28.54 -41.51
C LEU A 5 55.21 -29.54 -42.60
N ASN A 6 56.22 -29.18 -43.39
CA ASN A 6 56.76 -30.05 -44.43
C ASN A 6 57.67 -31.18 -43.90
N ARG A 7 58.26 -31.05 -42.70
CA ARG A 7 59.07 -32.13 -42.08
C ARG A 7 58.24 -33.24 -41.44
N LEU A 8 56.96 -33.00 -41.15
CA LEU A 8 56.05 -33.99 -40.57
C LEU A 8 55.44 -34.95 -41.62
N ARG A 9 55.54 -34.64 -42.91
CA ARG A 9 54.96 -35.43 -44.01
C ARG A 9 55.62 -36.80 -44.24
N GLY A 10 56.79 -37.06 -43.65
CA GLY A 10 57.51 -38.33 -43.76
C GLY A 10 57.62 -39.15 -42.46
N ALA A 11 57.03 -38.70 -41.35
CA ALA A 11 57.13 -39.38 -40.06
C ALA A 11 56.07 -40.48 -39.92
N ILE A 12 56.48 -41.75 -39.84
CA ILE A 12 55.60 -42.89 -39.55
C ILE A 12 55.22 -42.82 -38.06
N VAL A 13 54.14 -42.11 -37.75
CA VAL A 13 53.61 -42.03 -36.38
C VAL A 13 53.04 -43.40 -35.98
N PRO A 14 53.46 -43.99 -34.84
CA PRO A 14 52.92 -45.27 -34.37
C PRO A 14 51.40 -45.24 -34.25
N ALA A 15 50.73 -46.34 -34.59
CA ALA A 15 49.27 -46.41 -34.62
C ALA A 15 48.61 -46.00 -33.28
N TRP A 16 49.24 -46.36 -32.15
CA TRP A 16 48.73 -46.01 -30.81
C TRP A 16 48.68 -44.51 -30.54
N VAL A 17 49.63 -43.72 -31.08
CA VAL A 17 49.65 -42.25 -30.93
C VAL A 17 48.49 -41.61 -31.69
N LYS A 18 48.16 -42.14 -32.88
CA LYS A 18 47.02 -41.65 -33.68
C LYS A 18 45.71 -41.88 -32.94
N TRP A 19 45.52 -43.08 -32.36
CA TRP A 19 44.34 -43.40 -31.55
C TRP A 19 44.26 -42.54 -30.28
N LEU A 20 45.38 -42.28 -29.62
CA LEU A 20 45.42 -41.42 -28.44
C LEU A 20 45.06 -39.98 -28.79
N ALA A 21 45.58 -39.45 -29.91
CA ALA A 21 45.21 -38.12 -30.40
C ALA A 21 43.71 -38.00 -30.72
N ILE A 22 43.11 -39.04 -31.32
CA ILE A 22 41.66 -39.09 -31.57
C ILE A 22 40.89 -39.11 -30.25
N ALA A 23 41.27 -39.95 -29.29
CA ALA A 23 40.61 -40.04 -27.99
C ALA A 23 40.65 -38.70 -27.24
N VAL A 24 41.78 -37.99 -27.28
CA VAL A 24 41.93 -36.65 -26.70
C VAL A 24 41.02 -35.64 -27.40
N LEU A 25 40.94 -35.68 -28.73
CA LEU A 25 40.03 -34.82 -29.51
C LEU A 25 38.56 -35.07 -29.15
N CYS A 26 38.14 -36.33 -29.06
CA CYS A 26 36.79 -36.71 -28.66
C CYS A 26 36.47 -36.28 -27.22
N GLY A 27 37.43 -36.44 -26.29
CA GLY A 27 37.27 -35.98 -24.91
C GLY A 27 37.17 -34.46 -24.81
N ALA A 28 37.96 -33.73 -25.60
CA ALA A 28 37.94 -32.27 -25.65
C ALA A 28 36.61 -31.74 -26.23
N THR A 29 36.12 -32.30 -27.33
CA THR A 29 34.83 -31.89 -27.91
C THR A 29 33.66 -32.20 -26.98
N TYR A 30 33.69 -33.36 -26.31
CA TYR A 30 32.69 -33.69 -25.30
C TYR A 30 32.72 -32.72 -24.12
N ALA A 31 33.90 -32.41 -23.56
CA ALA A 31 34.05 -31.48 -22.46
C ALA A 31 33.59 -30.06 -22.82
N ILE A 32 33.91 -29.58 -24.02
CA ILE A 32 33.44 -28.29 -24.55
C ILE A 32 31.90 -28.29 -24.68
N GLY A 33 31.31 -29.37 -25.21
CA GLY A 33 29.86 -29.52 -25.30
C GLY A 33 29.16 -29.43 -23.94
N ARG A 34 29.67 -30.14 -22.93
CA ARG A 34 29.13 -30.11 -21.55
C ARG A 34 29.25 -28.72 -20.92
N LEU A 35 30.36 -28.02 -21.14
CA LEU A 35 30.54 -26.63 -20.67
C LEU A 35 29.56 -25.67 -21.37
N GLN A 36 29.33 -25.85 -22.67
CA GLN A 36 28.39 -25.02 -23.43
C GLN A 36 26.94 -25.27 -23.01
N GLU A 37 26.54 -26.52 -22.77
CA GLU A 37 25.23 -26.87 -22.19
C GLU A 37 25.04 -26.21 -20.82
N ALA A 38 26.03 -26.30 -19.93
CA ALA A 38 25.98 -25.69 -18.60
C ALA A 38 25.87 -24.17 -18.67
N ARG A 39 26.62 -23.52 -19.57
CA ARG A 39 26.54 -22.07 -19.79
C ARG A 39 25.18 -21.65 -20.33
N HIS A 40 24.67 -22.35 -21.34
CA HIS A 40 23.37 -22.06 -21.91
C HIS A 40 22.25 -22.20 -20.87
N GLY A 41 22.28 -23.27 -20.06
CA GLY A 41 21.33 -23.45 -18.95
C GLY A 41 21.42 -22.34 -17.90
N ALA A 42 22.63 -21.92 -17.54
CA ALA A 42 22.84 -20.82 -16.60
C ALA A 42 22.35 -19.47 -17.16
N GLU A 43 22.59 -19.18 -18.44
CA GLU A 43 22.12 -17.96 -19.11
C GLU A 43 20.60 -17.91 -19.19
N VAL A 44 19.94 -19.01 -19.57
CA VAL A 44 18.47 -19.10 -19.61
C VAL A 44 17.87 -18.87 -18.23
N MET A 45 18.42 -19.52 -17.19
CA MET A 45 17.96 -19.33 -15.82
C MET A 45 18.18 -17.89 -15.34
N THR A 46 19.36 -17.32 -15.59
CA THR A 46 19.69 -15.94 -15.19
C THR A 46 18.79 -14.95 -15.90
N GLY A 47 18.51 -15.15 -17.20
CA GLY A 47 17.58 -14.33 -17.97
C GLY A 47 16.16 -14.39 -17.41
N TYR A 48 15.68 -15.59 -17.07
CA TYR A 48 14.37 -15.78 -16.44
C TYR A 48 14.26 -15.05 -15.09
N ILE A 49 15.24 -15.24 -14.20
CA ILE A 49 15.27 -14.57 -12.88
C ILE A 49 15.33 -13.06 -13.05
N THR A 50 16.15 -12.56 -13.99
CA THR A 50 16.27 -11.12 -14.26
C THR A 50 14.97 -10.53 -14.80
N ALA A 51 14.28 -11.23 -15.70
CA ALA A 51 12.99 -10.82 -16.22
C ALA A 51 11.92 -10.76 -15.11
N GLN A 52 11.90 -11.78 -14.23
CA GLN A 52 11.00 -11.83 -13.08
C GLN A 52 11.29 -10.72 -12.07
N ALA A 53 12.56 -10.47 -11.75
CA ALA A 53 12.98 -9.39 -10.86
C ALA A 53 12.57 -8.03 -11.45
N THR A 54 12.85 -7.79 -12.74
CA THR A 54 12.44 -6.56 -13.43
C THR A 54 10.94 -6.33 -13.37
N ARG A 55 10.14 -7.38 -13.58
CA ARG A 55 8.68 -7.30 -13.51
C ARG A 55 8.19 -6.98 -12.09
N THR A 56 8.77 -7.62 -11.08
CA THR A 56 8.46 -7.36 -9.67
C THR A 56 8.77 -5.91 -9.28
N VAL A 57 9.93 -5.40 -9.70
CA VAL A 57 10.32 -4.00 -9.49
C VAL A 57 9.35 -3.03 -10.15
N ARG A 58 8.93 -3.30 -11.40
CA ARG A 58 7.94 -2.46 -12.10
C ARG A 58 6.60 -2.43 -11.38
N ILE A 59 6.11 -3.59 -10.90
CA ILE A 59 4.88 -3.67 -10.12
C ILE A 59 5.04 -2.84 -8.83
N ALA A 60 6.11 -3.05 -8.07
CA ALA A 60 6.35 -2.33 -6.82
C ALA A 60 6.44 -0.81 -7.01
N GLN A 61 7.13 -0.34 -8.05
CA GLN A 61 7.21 1.08 -8.40
C GLN A 61 5.83 1.66 -8.72
N ALA A 62 5.03 0.95 -9.53
CA ALA A 62 3.71 1.41 -9.91
C ALA A 62 2.73 1.41 -8.72
N GLN A 63 2.81 0.41 -7.84
CA GLN A 63 2.06 0.36 -6.59
C GLN A 63 2.44 1.51 -5.65
N SER A 64 3.74 1.77 -5.47
CA SER A 64 4.24 2.89 -4.64
C SER A 64 3.69 4.23 -5.14
N LYS A 65 3.69 4.46 -6.45
CA LYS A 65 3.09 5.66 -7.05
C LYS A 65 1.60 5.79 -6.70
N VAL A 66 0.84 4.71 -6.75
CA VAL A 66 -0.59 4.70 -6.38
C VAL A 66 -0.77 5.05 -4.90
N VAL A 67 0.02 4.45 -3.99
CA VAL A 67 -0.01 4.75 -2.56
C VAL A 67 0.19 6.24 -2.33
N VAL A 68 1.31 6.80 -2.80
CA VAL A 68 1.66 8.20 -2.57
C VAL A 68 0.61 9.16 -3.12
N GLN A 69 0.15 8.92 -4.36
CA GLN A 69 -0.85 9.80 -4.99
C GLN A 69 -2.20 9.79 -4.26
N THR A 70 -2.65 8.62 -3.83
CA THR A 70 -3.94 8.49 -3.13
C THR A 70 -3.86 9.02 -1.71
N GLU A 71 -2.74 8.77 -1.02
CA GLU A 71 -2.49 9.29 0.32
C GLU A 71 -2.51 10.82 0.37
N ILE A 72 -1.73 11.48 -0.48
CA ILE A 72 -1.70 12.95 -0.55
C ILE A 72 -3.13 13.49 -0.75
N LYS A 73 -3.86 12.91 -1.71
CA LYS A 73 -5.19 13.37 -2.08
C LYS A 73 -6.20 13.30 -0.92
N TYR A 74 -6.32 12.17 -0.23
CA TYR A 74 -7.30 12.08 0.86
C TYR A 74 -6.84 12.87 2.10
N ARG A 75 -5.53 12.94 2.38
CA ARG A 75 -5.01 13.73 3.50
C ARG A 75 -5.27 15.23 3.31
N ASP A 76 -5.15 15.76 2.10
CA ASP A 76 -5.47 17.17 1.84
C ASP A 76 -6.96 17.47 1.97
N ARG A 77 -7.83 16.52 1.62
CA ARG A 77 -9.27 16.65 1.88
C ARG A 77 -9.58 16.63 3.37
N ILE A 78 -8.94 15.76 4.14
CA ILE A 78 -9.08 15.72 5.60
C ILE A 78 -8.65 17.05 6.22
N LYS A 79 -7.51 17.62 5.83
CA LYS A 79 -7.08 18.97 6.29
C LYS A 79 -8.17 20.01 6.01
N THR A 80 -8.75 19.98 4.81
CA THR A 80 -9.83 20.89 4.42
C THR A 80 -11.07 20.72 5.30
N VAL A 81 -11.42 19.48 5.67
CA VAL A 81 -12.53 19.20 6.60
C VAL A 81 -12.25 19.83 7.96
N TYR A 82 -11.05 19.63 8.53
CA TYR A 82 -10.69 20.21 9.82
C TYR A 82 -10.68 21.74 9.80
N LEU A 83 -10.13 22.37 8.76
CA LEU A 83 -10.16 23.84 8.61
C LEU A 83 -11.60 24.39 8.60
N LYS A 84 -12.51 23.69 7.90
CA LYS A 84 -13.93 24.05 7.88
C LYS A 84 -14.60 23.80 9.24
N GLY A 85 -14.26 22.71 9.91
CA GLY A 85 -14.74 22.40 11.26
C GLY A 85 -14.37 23.48 12.25
N GLU A 86 -13.08 23.85 12.33
CA GLU A 86 -12.58 24.92 13.19
C GLU A 86 -13.26 26.27 12.90
N THR A 87 -13.54 26.55 11.62
CA THR A 87 -14.27 27.77 11.23
C THR A 87 -15.70 27.75 11.79
N ILE A 88 -16.40 26.62 11.73
CA ILE A 88 -17.76 26.46 12.25
C ILE A 88 -17.76 26.51 13.79
N GLU A 89 -16.79 25.86 14.43
CA GLU A 89 -16.64 25.84 15.89
C GLU A 89 -16.51 27.25 16.46
N LYS A 90 -15.72 28.12 15.79
CA LYS A 90 -15.62 29.55 16.14
C LYS A 90 -16.93 30.33 15.99
N GLN A 91 -17.91 29.82 15.22
CA GLN A 91 -19.23 30.45 15.11
C GLN A 91 -20.16 30.04 16.24
N VAL A 92 -19.88 28.96 16.98
CA VAL A 92 -20.78 28.46 18.04
C VAL A 92 -21.11 29.55 19.06
N PRO A 93 -20.16 30.27 19.70
CA PRO A 93 -20.51 31.30 20.69
C PRO A 93 -21.23 32.53 20.11
N ILE A 94 -21.24 32.68 18.78
CA ILE A 94 -21.96 33.77 18.08
C ILE A 94 -23.42 33.33 17.82
N LEU A 95 -23.63 32.05 17.52
CA LEU A 95 -24.92 31.48 17.17
C LEU A 95 -25.69 30.97 18.40
N VAL A 96 -24.97 30.49 19.41
CA VAL A 96 -25.46 30.02 20.71
C VAL A 96 -24.77 30.87 21.76
N THR A 97 -25.50 31.86 22.26
CA THR A 97 -24.96 32.88 23.15
C THR A 97 -25.02 32.43 24.61
N PRO A 98 -24.27 33.05 25.53
CA PRO A 98 -24.41 32.78 26.97
C PRO A 98 -25.84 32.98 27.50
N SER A 99 -26.60 33.93 26.94
CA SER A 99 -28.02 34.09 27.29
C SER A 99 -28.89 32.92 26.84
N ASP A 100 -28.52 32.22 25.76
CA ASP A 100 -29.21 31.02 25.33
C ASP A 100 -28.89 29.84 26.27
N ASP A 101 -27.67 29.75 26.79
CA ASP A 101 -27.28 28.76 27.80
C ASP A 101 -28.06 28.92 29.11
N ASP A 102 -28.40 30.15 29.48
CA ASP A 102 -29.22 30.44 30.66
C ASP A 102 -30.73 30.21 30.39
N ALA A 103 -31.20 30.48 29.17
CA ALA A 103 -32.62 30.43 28.81
C ALA A 103 -33.10 29.03 28.42
N PHE A 104 -32.21 28.19 27.91
CA PHE A 104 -32.53 26.88 27.35
C PHE A 104 -31.61 25.80 27.92
N GLY A 105 -32.08 24.56 27.90
CA GLY A 105 -31.27 23.43 28.36
C GLY A 105 -31.84 22.09 27.92
N VAL A 106 -31.04 21.05 28.12
CA VAL A 106 -31.43 19.67 27.89
C VAL A 106 -31.67 18.94 29.21
N ASN A 107 -32.49 17.90 29.17
CA ASN A 107 -32.80 17.06 30.32
C ASN A 107 -31.81 15.90 30.46
N ALA A 108 -31.73 15.29 31.64
CA ALA A 108 -30.84 14.15 31.91
C ALA A 108 -31.09 12.97 30.95
N GLY A 109 -32.33 12.78 30.51
CA GLY A 109 -32.69 11.77 29.52
C GLY A 109 -32.03 11.98 28.15
N PHE A 110 -31.88 13.24 27.70
CA PHE A 110 -31.14 13.57 26.47
C PHE A 110 -29.69 13.12 26.59
N VAL A 111 -29.03 13.44 27.71
CA VAL A 111 -27.62 13.07 27.95
C VAL A 111 -27.46 11.55 28.02
N ARG A 112 -28.38 10.84 28.69
CA ARG A 112 -28.34 9.37 28.74
C ARG A 112 -28.46 8.76 27.34
N ALA A 113 -29.39 9.25 26.53
CA ALA A 113 -29.54 8.78 25.14
C ALA A 113 -28.30 9.09 24.29
N TYR A 114 -27.73 10.29 24.44
CA TYR A 114 -26.49 10.69 23.77
C TYR A 114 -25.32 9.77 24.14
N ASN A 115 -25.09 9.51 25.42
CA ASN A 115 -24.02 8.62 25.89
C ASN A 115 -24.21 7.17 25.42
N ALA A 116 -25.45 6.68 25.41
CA ALA A 116 -25.80 5.37 24.86
C ALA A 116 -25.47 5.29 23.35
N ALA A 117 -25.73 6.35 22.58
CA ALA A 117 -25.38 6.38 21.16
C ALA A 117 -23.86 6.29 20.91
N TRP A 118 -23.04 6.85 21.79
CA TRP A 118 -21.58 6.81 21.67
C TRP A 118 -20.94 5.53 22.21
N SER A 119 -21.48 4.97 23.28
CA SER A 119 -21.01 3.71 23.87
C SER A 119 -21.49 2.48 23.10
N GLY A 120 -22.68 2.57 22.50
CA GLY A 120 -23.41 1.42 21.97
C GLY A 120 -24.17 0.62 23.04
N ASP A 121 -24.19 1.09 24.28
CA ASP A 121 -24.87 0.44 25.40
C ASP A 121 -26.38 0.76 25.39
N ASP A 122 -27.20 -0.15 25.94
CA ASP A 122 -28.64 0.08 26.13
C ASP A 122 -28.86 1.15 27.23
N PRO A 123 -29.54 2.28 26.93
CA PRO A 123 -29.83 3.30 27.94
C PRO A 123 -30.80 2.83 29.04
N GLY A 124 -31.42 1.66 28.89
CA GLY A 124 -32.40 1.12 29.80
C GLY A 124 -33.79 1.79 29.69
N PRO A 125 -34.75 1.38 30.54
CA PRO A 125 -36.09 1.97 30.54
C PRO A 125 -36.06 3.43 30.99
N ALA A 126 -37.03 4.22 30.52
CA ALA A 126 -37.21 5.60 30.97
C ALA A 126 -37.45 5.66 32.49
N ALA A 127 -36.88 6.68 33.11
CA ALA A 127 -36.98 6.95 34.55
C ALA A 127 -37.44 8.40 34.78
N GLU A 128 -38.08 8.67 35.93
CA GLU A 128 -38.54 10.03 36.25
C GLU A 128 -37.37 11.03 36.31
N SER A 129 -36.20 10.56 36.79
CA SER A 129 -34.97 11.35 36.80
C SER A 129 -34.54 11.88 35.43
N ASP A 130 -35.05 11.31 34.33
CA ASP A 130 -34.76 11.80 32.98
C ASP A 130 -35.34 13.18 32.71
N ARG A 131 -36.35 13.59 33.47
CA ARG A 131 -37.00 14.90 33.33
C ARG A 131 -36.21 16.02 33.99
N GLU A 132 -35.25 15.69 34.85
CA GLU A 132 -34.42 16.67 35.55
C GLU A 132 -33.47 17.42 34.59
N PRO A 133 -33.15 18.69 34.86
CA PRO A 133 -32.16 19.44 34.08
C PRO A 133 -30.79 18.75 34.11
N ALA A 134 -30.14 18.64 32.95
CA ALA A 134 -28.79 18.07 32.87
C ALA A 134 -27.70 19.05 33.35
N GLY A 135 -27.98 20.35 33.36
CA GLY A 135 -27.00 21.39 33.71
C GLY A 135 -25.84 21.54 32.71
N ILE A 136 -26.00 21.04 31.49
CA ILE A 136 -25.01 21.19 30.41
C ILE A 136 -25.42 22.39 29.53
N PRO A 137 -24.53 23.38 29.32
CA PRO A 137 -24.77 24.50 28.41
C PRO A 137 -25.11 24.04 27.00
N LEU A 138 -25.99 24.76 26.30
CA LEU A 138 -26.29 24.46 24.89
C LEU A 138 -25.07 24.70 23.99
N SER A 139 -24.26 25.70 24.31
CA SER A 139 -23.01 26.00 23.61
C SER A 139 -22.06 24.81 23.65
N GLU A 140 -21.90 24.14 24.80
CA GLU A 140 -21.08 22.94 24.93
C GLU A 140 -21.59 21.78 24.06
N ILE A 141 -22.92 21.60 24.00
CA ILE A 141 -23.54 20.57 23.13
C ILE A 141 -23.30 20.89 21.66
N ALA A 142 -23.42 22.16 21.27
CA ALA A 142 -23.18 22.60 19.90
C ALA A 142 -21.70 22.46 19.51
N GLU A 143 -20.76 22.79 20.39
CA GLU A 143 -19.33 22.55 20.18
C GLU A 143 -19.02 21.06 20.00
N ALA A 144 -19.57 20.22 20.87
CA ALA A 144 -19.40 18.77 20.77
C ALA A 144 -19.95 18.23 19.44
N ASP A 145 -21.14 18.68 19.00
CA ASP A 145 -21.72 18.25 17.71
C ASP A 145 -20.85 18.69 16.52
N VAL A 146 -20.35 19.93 16.52
CA VAL A 146 -19.44 20.42 15.47
C VAL A 146 -18.16 19.59 15.42
N TYR A 147 -17.57 19.29 16.58
CA TYR A 147 -16.38 18.46 16.67
C TYR A 147 -16.63 17.05 16.12
N ASN A 148 -17.72 16.42 16.56
CA ASN A 148 -18.10 15.07 16.15
C ASN A 148 -18.42 14.98 14.66
N ALA A 149 -19.18 15.93 14.13
CA ALA A 149 -19.48 16.02 12.71
C ALA A 149 -18.21 16.23 11.87
N THR A 150 -17.25 17.02 12.37
CA THR A 150 -15.94 17.22 11.73
C THR A 150 -15.14 15.92 11.67
N ALA A 151 -15.05 15.19 12.79
CA ALA A 151 -14.36 13.89 12.84
C ALA A 151 -15.00 12.86 11.90
N CYS A 152 -16.34 12.72 11.92
CA CYS A 152 -17.07 11.82 11.03
C CYS A 152 -16.83 12.12 9.55
N ARG A 153 -16.80 13.42 9.18
CA ARG A 153 -16.50 13.84 7.81
C ARG A 153 -15.04 13.55 7.42
N ALA A 154 -14.10 13.68 8.34
CA ALA A 154 -12.70 13.34 8.10
C ALA A 154 -12.54 11.82 7.87
N TRP A 155 -13.14 10.99 8.71
CA TRP A 155 -13.15 9.53 8.54
C TRP A 155 -13.80 9.10 7.23
N ARG A 156 -14.86 9.78 6.80
CA ARG A 156 -15.46 9.57 5.48
C ARG A 156 -14.46 9.81 4.35
N GLU A 157 -13.72 10.92 4.37
CA GLU A 157 -12.70 11.20 3.33
C GLU A 157 -11.58 10.16 3.34
N GLN A 158 -11.17 9.69 4.51
CA GLN A 158 -10.20 8.60 4.64
C GLN A 158 -10.70 7.29 4.00
N ALA A 159 -11.93 6.87 4.34
CA ALA A 159 -12.53 5.66 3.78
C ALA A 159 -12.70 5.74 2.26
N LEU A 160 -13.10 6.92 1.74
CA LEU A 160 -13.16 7.18 0.30
C LEU A 160 -11.77 7.10 -0.35
N GLY A 161 -10.74 7.64 0.31
CA GLY A 161 -9.35 7.55 -0.11
C GLY A 161 -8.84 6.11 -0.21
N TRP A 162 -9.09 5.31 0.82
CA TRP A 162 -8.71 3.89 0.84
C TRP A 162 -9.44 3.07 -0.23
N ARG A 163 -10.70 3.38 -0.50
CA ARG A 163 -11.45 2.75 -1.60
C ARG A 163 -10.83 3.09 -2.96
N ASP A 164 -10.49 4.35 -3.21
CA ASP A 164 -9.81 4.77 -4.46
C ASP A 164 -8.42 4.10 -4.58
N TYR A 165 -7.66 4.08 -3.48
CA TYR A 165 -6.39 3.36 -3.37
C TYR A 165 -6.51 1.90 -3.77
N TYR A 166 -7.42 1.15 -3.15
CA TYR A 166 -7.58 -0.28 -3.42
C TYR A 166 -7.96 -0.56 -4.87
N GLN A 167 -8.88 0.23 -5.45
CA GLN A 167 -9.28 0.06 -6.85
C GLN A 167 -8.10 0.33 -7.80
N ARG A 168 -7.33 1.40 -7.58
CA ARG A 168 -6.15 1.72 -8.41
C ARG A 168 -5.05 0.68 -8.25
N LEU A 169 -4.83 0.18 -7.03
CA LEU A 169 -3.86 -0.86 -6.75
C LEU A 169 -4.17 -2.14 -7.53
N LYS A 170 -5.45 -2.55 -7.54
CA LYS A 170 -5.91 -3.71 -8.34
C LYS A 170 -5.65 -3.51 -9.83
N VAL A 171 -6.00 -2.35 -10.38
CA VAL A 171 -5.79 -2.04 -11.80
C VAL A 171 -4.31 -2.14 -12.17
N VAL A 172 -3.44 -1.47 -11.42
CA VAL A 172 -1.99 -1.45 -11.70
C VAL A 172 -1.37 -2.84 -11.53
N THR A 173 -1.76 -3.58 -10.51
CA THR A 173 -1.24 -4.94 -10.26
C THR A 173 -1.66 -5.90 -11.37
N ASN A 174 -2.92 -5.82 -11.83
CA ASN A 174 -3.43 -6.69 -12.89
C ASN A 174 -2.88 -6.31 -14.27
N ALA A 175 -2.66 -5.03 -14.56
CA ALA A 175 -2.11 -4.57 -15.83
C ALA A 175 -0.63 -4.93 -16.03
N LEU A 176 0.10 -5.17 -14.93
CA LEU A 176 1.51 -5.56 -14.93
C LEU A 176 1.71 -7.06 -14.63
N ARG A 177 0.59 -7.81 -14.52
CA ARG A 177 0.57 -9.27 -14.46
C ARG A 177 0.57 -9.87 -15.88
#